data_AF-V5ZCR2-F1
#
_entry.id   AF-V5ZCR2-F1
#
_cell.length_a   1.000
_cell.length_b   1.000
_cell.length_c   1.000
_cell.angle_alpha   90.00
_cell.angle_beta   90.00
_cell.angle_gamma   90.00
#
_symmetry.space_group_name_H-M   'P 1'
#
loop_
_entity.id
_entity.type
_entity.pdbx_description
1 polymer ?
#
loop_
_entity_poly.entity_id
_entity_poly.type
_entity_poly.pdbx_seq_one_letter_code
_entity_poly.pdbx_strand_id
1 'polypeptide(L)'
;MFSSFFAKPALFFTSVVIWSLLAITLWFAGAGTEFTHLMHFSWLPSGPLPENALRFIAPAALGFYSYYLLATLLFAACWFVFSPHPWQRWSILGSALIIFVTWFSVQVGVAINSWYDPFYDLIQKAMAHPNTIRIETFYHMVNDILSIVLIAVVINVINLFFVSHYVFRWRTAMNNHYMEHWQRLRQIEGAAQRVQEDTMRFASTLEDMGVSFINAIMTLIAFLPVLVTLSVHVKTVPILGQIPYALVIAAIAWSLFGTGLLAIVGIKLPGLSFRNQRVEAAYRKELVYGEDNAQRATPATVRELFANVRKNYFRLYFHYLYFNVVRVFYLQLDALFSIFVLFPSIISGAITLGLITQISNVFDQVRSSFQYLINSWTTLVELISIYKRLRSFEQTLDNVPETTDPLA
;
A
#
# COMPACT_ATOMS: atom_id res chain seq x y z
N MET A 1 19.66 9.53 6.05
CA MET A 1 18.21 9.33 6.34
C MET A 1 17.88 7.86 6.51
N PHE A 2 18.25 6.99 5.56
CA PHE A 2 18.08 5.55 5.73
C PHE A 2 19.12 4.97 6.69
N SER A 3 20.35 5.50 6.63
CA SER A 3 21.49 5.11 7.48
C SER A 3 21.25 5.35 8.97
N SER A 4 20.32 6.23 9.35
CA SER A 4 20.03 6.49 10.76
C SER A 4 19.19 5.37 11.40
N PHE A 5 18.44 4.60 10.60
CA PHE A 5 17.53 3.56 11.08
C PHE A 5 17.93 2.14 10.64
N PHE A 6 18.44 2.00 9.41
CA PHE A 6 18.91 0.74 8.84
C PHE A 6 20.43 0.70 8.78
N ALA A 7 21.02 -0.41 9.24
CA ALA A 7 22.44 -0.67 9.12
C ALA A 7 22.83 -0.84 7.64
N LYS A 8 23.80 -0.07 7.14
CA LYS A 8 24.30 -0.15 5.74
C LYS A 8 23.16 -0.33 4.70
N PRO A 9 22.28 0.67 4.51
CA PRO A 9 20.99 0.51 3.83
C PRO A 9 21.04 -0.19 2.47
N ALA A 10 22.01 0.12 1.62
CA ALA A 10 22.12 -0.48 0.28
C ALA A 10 22.36 -2.01 0.36
N LEU A 11 23.24 -2.45 1.25
CA LEU A 11 23.49 -3.88 1.48
C LEU A 11 22.30 -4.54 2.18
N PHE A 12 21.70 -3.84 3.15
CA PHE A 12 20.53 -4.34 3.88
C PHE A 12 19.36 -4.63 2.94
N PHE A 13 18.87 -3.65 2.19
CA PHE A 13 17.72 -3.85 1.30
C PHE A 13 18.00 -4.88 0.19
N THR A 14 19.21 -4.91 -0.36
CA THR A 14 19.59 -5.94 -1.34
C THR A 14 19.57 -7.33 -0.73
N SER A 15 20.10 -7.49 0.49
CA SER A 15 20.06 -8.76 1.21
C SER A 15 18.64 -9.19 1.58
N VAL A 16 17.75 -8.25 1.94
CA VAL A 16 16.33 -8.53 2.20
C VAL A 16 15.65 -9.08 0.96
N VAL A 17 15.88 -8.49 -0.21
CA VAL A 17 15.29 -8.95 -1.48
C VAL A 17 15.78 -10.37 -1.81
N ILE A 18 17.11 -10.60 -1.76
CA ILE A 18 17.70 -11.91 -2.06
C ILE A 18 17.21 -12.97 -1.06
N TRP A 19 17.22 -12.66 0.24
CA TRP A 19 16.77 -13.57 1.28
C TRP A 19 15.28 -13.88 1.16
N SER A 20 14.46 -12.88 0.87
CA SER A 20 13.02 -13.07 0.68
C SER A 20 12.73 -13.95 -0.53
N LEU A 21 13.43 -13.74 -1.66
CA LEU A 21 13.30 -14.59 -2.84
C LEU A 21 13.71 -16.03 -2.53
N LEU A 22 14.83 -16.23 -1.83
CA LEU A 22 15.28 -17.55 -1.41
C LEU A 22 14.28 -18.22 -0.45
N ALA A 23 13.75 -17.47 0.52
CA ALA A 23 12.75 -18.00 1.45
C ALA A 23 11.45 -18.37 0.72
N ILE A 24 11.02 -17.59 -0.27
CA ILE A 24 9.86 -17.88 -1.10
C ILE A 24 10.10 -19.13 -1.95
N THR A 25 11.25 -19.25 -2.62
CA THR A 25 11.55 -20.42 -3.45
C THR A 25 11.65 -21.69 -2.60
N LEU A 26 12.28 -21.63 -1.43
CA LEU A 26 12.34 -22.77 -0.49
C LEU A 26 10.97 -23.18 0.02
N TRP A 27 10.08 -22.22 0.31
CA TRP A 27 8.70 -22.50 0.70
C TRP A 27 7.97 -23.34 -0.36
N PHE A 28 8.03 -22.90 -1.62
CA PHE A 28 7.38 -23.59 -2.74
C PHE A 28 8.13 -24.84 -3.23
N ALA A 29 9.42 -25.00 -2.95
CA ALA A 29 10.22 -26.17 -3.33
C ALA A 29 10.02 -27.39 -2.42
N GLY A 30 9.32 -27.25 -1.29
CA GLY A 30 8.99 -28.35 -0.39
C GLY A 30 8.97 -28.00 1.09
N ALA A 31 9.56 -26.87 1.51
CA ALA A 31 9.52 -26.52 2.93
C ALA A 31 8.07 -26.30 3.42
N GLY A 32 7.17 -25.82 2.55
CA GLY A 32 5.76 -25.66 2.88
C GLY A 32 5.07 -26.97 3.29
N THR A 33 5.35 -28.08 2.59
CA THR A 33 4.78 -29.38 2.94
C THR A 33 5.37 -29.89 4.25
N GLU A 34 6.69 -29.83 4.42
CA GLU A 34 7.37 -30.28 5.65
C GLU A 34 6.89 -29.52 6.89
N PHE A 35 6.85 -28.19 6.83
CA PHE A 35 6.36 -27.36 7.93
C PHE A 35 4.88 -27.59 8.23
N THR A 36 4.06 -27.85 7.20
CA THR A 36 2.66 -28.22 7.41
C THR A 36 2.55 -29.59 8.09
N HIS A 37 3.38 -30.56 7.69
CA HIS A 37 3.42 -31.89 8.30
C HIS A 37 3.86 -31.84 9.77
N LEU A 38 4.81 -30.98 10.12
CA LEU A 38 5.21 -30.78 11.53
C LEU A 38 4.07 -30.22 12.40
N MET A 39 3.06 -29.60 11.78
CA MET A 39 1.92 -28.97 12.47
C MET A 39 0.66 -29.84 12.51
N HIS A 40 0.77 -31.15 12.19
CA HIS A 40 -0.34 -32.13 12.35
C HIS A 40 -0.87 -32.28 13.78
N PHE A 41 -0.25 -31.62 14.78
CA PHE A 41 -0.80 -31.49 16.14
C PHE A 41 -1.99 -30.52 16.24
N SER A 42 -2.35 -29.80 15.18
CA SER A 42 -3.56 -28.97 15.20
C SER A 42 -4.82 -29.85 15.18
N TRP A 43 -5.80 -29.50 16.00
CA TRP A 43 -7.07 -30.23 16.16
C TRP A 43 -8.00 -30.16 14.93
N LEU A 44 -7.59 -29.50 13.84
CA LEU A 44 -8.37 -29.38 12.60
C LEU A 44 -7.98 -30.45 11.58
N PRO A 45 -8.96 -31.12 10.94
CA PRO A 45 -8.70 -32.03 9.83
C PRO A 45 -8.03 -31.33 8.64
N SER A 46 -7.24 -32.08 7.87
CA SER A 46 -6.57 -31.66 6.63
C SER A 46 -7.53 -31.48 5.42
N GLY A 47 -8.78 -31.12 5.69
CA GLY A 47 -9.84 -30.88 4.69
C GLY A 47 -9.83 -29.47 4.10
N PRO A 48 -10.88 -29.08 3.34
CA PRO A 48 -11.04 -27.70 2.88
C PRO A 48 -11.06 -26.74 4.06
N LEU A 49 -10.44 -25.56 3.88
CA LEU A 49 -10.35 -24.56 4.94
C LEU A 49 -11.77 -24.12 5.36
N PRO A 50 -12.03 -24.02 6.67
CA PRO A 50 -13.33 -23.56 7.13
C PRO A 50 -13.54 -22.08 6.78
N GLU A 51 -14.79 -21.69 6.60
CA GLU A 51 -15.22 -20.33 6.26
C GLU A 51 -15.33 -19.43 7.51
N ASN A 52 -14.59 -19.77 8.56
CA ASN A 52 -14.55 -19.05 9.83
C ASN A 52 -13.11 -18.90 10.34
N ALA A 53 -12.97 -18.31 11.53
CA ALA A 53 -11.68 -18.01 12.17
C ALA A 53 -10.73 -19.22 12.29
N LEU A 54 -11.26 -20.45 12.37
CA LEU A 54 -10.43 -21.64 12.58
C LEU A 54 -9.44 -21.89 11.43
N ARG A 55 -9.67 -21.31 10.26
CA ARG A 55 -8.72 -21.39 9.13
C ARG A 55 -7.35 -20.81 9.47
N PHE A 56 -7.28 -19.82 10.37
CA PHE A 56 -6.04 -19.14 10.73
C PHE A 56 -5.16 -19.98 11.66
N ILE A 57 -5.68 -21.07 12.21
CA ILE A 57 -4.96 -22.03 13.04
C ILE A 57 -4.87 -23.42 12.37
N ALA A 58 -5.24 -23.52 11.09
CA ALA A 58 -5.07 -24.73 10.31
C ALA A 58 -3.57 -25.10 10.20
N PRO A 59 -3.22 -26.39 10.02
CA PRO A 59 -1.82 -26.84 9.99
C PRO A 59 -0.97 -26.06 8.99
N ALA A 60 -1.51 -25.77 7.81
CA ALA A 60 -0.81 -25.02 6.76
C ALA A 60 -0.51 -23.56 7.18
N ALA A 61 -1.44 -22.93 7.89
CA ALA A 61 -1.26 -21.56 8.39
C ALA A 61 -0.20 -21.53 9.49
N LEU A 62 -0.26 -22.44 10.46
CA LEU A 62 0.74 -22.56 11.52
C LEU A 62 2.14 -22.92 10.96
N GLY A 63 2.18 -23.78 9.93
CA GLY A 63 3.40 -24.11 9.20
C GLY A 63 4.01 -22.88 8.54
N PHE A 64 3.18 -22.02 7.93
CA PHE A 64 3.65 -20.76 7.37
C PHE A 64 4.15 -19.79 8.45
N TYR A 65 3.44 -19.64 9.57
CA TYR A 65 3.85 -18.73 10.66
C TYR A 65 5.21 -19.13 11.25
N SER A 66 5.40 -20.43 11.50
CA SER A 66 6.65 -20.97 12.03
C SER A 66 7.80 -20.84 11.04
N TYR A 67 7.57 -21.12 9.76
CA TYR A 67 8.55 -20.89 8.69
C TYR A 67 8.95 -19.42 8.58
N TYR A 68 7.96 -18.52 8.53
CA TYR A 68 8.19 -17.09 8.45
C TYR A 68 9.00 -16.57 9.65
N LEU A 69 8.64 -17.01 10.85
CA LEU A 69 9.35 -16.66 12.08
C LEU A 69 10.79 -17.15 12.03
N LEU A 70 11.02 -18.41 11.65
CA LEU A 70 12.37 -18.98 11.54
C LEU A 70 13.21 -18.22 10.53
N ALA A 71 12.68 -17.99 9.33
CA ALA A 71 13.38 -17.24 8.27
C ALA A 71 13.73 -15.82 8.71
N THR A 72 12.82 -15.16 9.45
CA THR A 72 13.03 -13.82 10.00
C THR A 72 14.11 -13.82 11.09
N LEU A 73 14.07 -14.78 12.01
CA LEU A 73 15.05 -14.87 13.09
C LEU A 73 16.45 -15.19 12.57
N LEU A 74 16.58 -16.07 11.57
CA LEU A 74 17.86 -16.35 10.92
C LEU A 74 18.44 -15.10 10.25
N PHE A 75 17.60 -14.36 9.50
CA PHE A 75 18.00 -13.11 8.88
C PHE A 75 18.42 -12.05 9.90
N ALA A 76 17.62 -11.87 10.96
CA ALA A 76 17.91 -10.92 12.03
C ALA A 76 19.19 -11.29 12.78
N ALA A 77 19.40 -12.57 13.12
CA ALA A 77 20.61 -13.04 13.79
C ALA A 77 21.86 -12.77 12.96
N CYS A 78 21.81 -13.03 11.64
CA CYS A 78 22.90 -12.72 10.73
C CYS A 78 23.26 -11.23 10.76
N TRP A 79 22.27 -10.33 10.67
CA TRP A 79 22.50 -8.89 10.69
C TRP A 79 22.93 -8.34 12.05
N PHE A 80 22.42 -8.91 13.15
CA PHE A 80 22.80 -8.52 14.50
C PHE A 80 24.28 -8.79 14.78
N VAL A 81 24.86 -9.80 14.14
CA VAL A 81 26.28 -10.12 14.23
C VAL A 81 27.09 -9.34 13.19
N PHE A 82 26.61 -9.24 11.94
CA PHE A 82 27.35 -8.63 10.84
C PHE A 82 27.54 -7.11 10.97
N SER A 83 26.50 -6.39 11.40
CA SER A 83 26.56 -4.92 11.52
C SER A 83 25.62 -4.44 12.63
N PRO A 84 26.02 -4.58 13.92
CA PRO A 84 25.20 -4.16 15.05
C PRO A 84 24.77 -2.69 14.93
N HIS A 85 23.48 -2.44 15.08
CA HIS A 85 22.92 -1.09 15.00
C HIS A 85 21.90 -0.86 16.13
N PRO A 86 21.87 0.33 16.78
CA PRO A 86 20.99 0.57 17.94
C PRO A 86 19.50 0.32 17.63
N TRP A 87 19.09 0.58 16.37
CA TRP A 87 17.71 0.43 15.93
C TRP A 87 17.38 -0.92 15.29
N GLN A 88 18.31 -1.89 15.24
CA GLN A 88 18.15 -3.14 14.49
C GLN A 88 16.94 -4.00 14.89
N ARG A 89 16.51 -3.92 16.15
CA ARG A 89 15.29 -4.62 16.61
C ARG A 89 14.04 -4.05 15.93
N TRP A 90 13.96 -2.73 15.80
CA TRP A 90 12.82 -2.08 15.15
C TRP A 90 12.93 -2.15 13.63
N SER A 91 14.11 -1.89 13.07
CA SER A 91 14.28 -1.88 11.61
C SER A 91 14.25 -3.24 10.95
N ILE A 92 14.57 -4.33 11.67
CA ILE A 92 14.47 -5.70 11.13
C ILE A 92 13.19 -6.38 11.60
N LEU A 93 13.07 -6.62 12.92
CA LEU A 93 11.93 -7.38 13.45
C LEU A 93 10.63 -6.58 13.38
N GLY A 94 10.68 -5.26 13.54
CA GLY A 94 9.50 -4.40 13.40
C GLY A 94 9.00 -4.35 11.96
N SER A 95 9.88 -4.17 10.97
CA SER A 95 9.50 -4.23 9.56
C SER A 95 8.97 -5.62 9.18
N ALA A 96 9.58 -6.70 9.67
CA ALA A 96 9.08 -8.05 9.45
C ALA A 96 7.68 -8.24 10.05
N LEU A 97 7.43 -7.78 11.28
CA LEU A 97 6.10 -7.85 11.89
C LEU A 97 5.04 -7.12 11.05
N ILE A 98 5.34 -5.90 10.56
CA ILE A 98 4.41 -5.14 9.71
C ILE A 98 4.12 -5.89 8.40
N ILE A 99 5.15 -6.47 7.77
CA ILE A 99 5.00 -7.28 6.55
C ILE A 99 4.14 -8.53 6.83
N PHE A 100 4.37 -9.21 7.96
CA PHE A 100 3.57 -10.37 8.35
C PHE A 100 2.10 -10.01 8.57
N VAL A 101 1.82 -8.91 9.28
CA VAL A 101 0.43 -8.48 9.50
C VAL A 101 -0.23 -8.03 8.20
N THR A 102 0.52 -7.41 7.29
CA THR A 102 0.03 -7.04 5.96
C THR A 102 -0.36 -8.29 5.16
N TRP A 103 0.48 -9.32 5.16
CA TRP A 103 0.15 -10.62 4.58
C TRP A 103 -1.09 -11.24 5.24
N PHE A 104 -1.17 -11.21 6.57
CA PHE A 104 -2.31 -11.75 7.32
C PHE A 104 -3.61 -11.03 6.95
N SER A 105 -3.58 -9.70 6.78
CA SER A 105 -4.73 -8.91 6.32
C SER A 105 -5.22 -9.35 4.92
N VAL A 106 -4.30 -9.69 4.01
CA VAL A 106 -4.67 -10.27 2.71
C VAL A 106 -5.36 -11.64 2.89
N GLN A 107 -4.88 -12.49 3.80
CA GLN A 107 -5.52 -13.78 4.10
C GLN A 107 -6.91 -13.62 4.74
N VAL A 108 -7.12 -12.58 5.55
CA VAL A 108 -8.45 -12.19 6.03
C VAL A 108 -9.36 -11.83 4.85
N GLY A 109 -8.84 -11.07 3.88
CA GLY A 109 -9.58 -10.76 2.65
C GLY A 109 -10.01 -12.03 1.89
N VAL A 110 -9.09 -12.99 1.73
CA VAL A 110 -9.40 -14.30 1.11
C VAL A 110 -10.45 -15.06 1.92
N ALA A 111 -10.41 -14.97 3.26
CA ALA A 111 -11.37 -15.61 4.13
C ALA A 111 -12.78 -15.05 4.01
N ILE A 112 -12.89 -13.73 4.03
CA ILE A 112 -14.15 -13.01 3.81
C ILE A 112 -14.68 -13.35 2.40
N ASN A 113 -13.82 -13.41 1.40
CA ASN A 113 -14.21 -13.77 0.05
C ASN A 113 -14.78 -15.19 -0.06
N SER A 114 -14.15 -16.19 0.57
CA SER A 114 -14.70 -17.56 0.60
C SER A 114 -16.06 -17.65 1.27
N TRP A 115 -16.35 -16.79 2.25
CA TRP A 115 -17.63 -16.76 2.94
C TRP A 115 -18.77 -16.16 2.09
N TYR A 116 -18.44 -15.30 1.10
CA TYR A 116 -19.48 -14.67 0.27
C TYR A 116 -20.31 -15.67 -0.52
N ASP A 117 -19.69 -16.68 -1.13
CA ASP A 117 -20.39 -17.65 -1.97
C ASP A 117 -21.55 -18.35 -1.22
N PRO A 118 -21.29 -19.11 -0.14
CA PRO A 118 -22.35 -19.82 0.56
C PRO A 118 -23.37 -18.92 1.24
N PHE A 119 -22.99 -17.72 1.71
CA PHE A 119 -23.92 -16.81 2.35
C PHE A 119 -24.93 -16.21 1.37
N TYR A 120 -24.46 -15.68 0.24
CA TYR A 120 -25.35 -15.08 -0.75
C TYR A 120 -26.17 -16.14 -1.51
N ASP A 121 -25.63 -17.35 -1.70
CA ASP A 121 -26.42 -18.49 -2.17
C ASP A 121 -27.52 -18.89 -1.19
N LEU A 122 -27.25 -18.83 0.12
CA LEU A 122 -28.27 -19.07 1.14
C LEU A 122 -29.40 -18.04 1.05
N ILE A 123 -29.06 -16.76 0.86
CA ILE A 123 -30.05 -15.69 0.64
C ILE A 123 -30.88 -15.99 -0.61
N GLN A 124 -30.23 -16.30 -1.74
CA GLN A 124 -30.91 -16.60 -2.99
C GLN A 124 -31.89 -17.77 -2.82
N LYS A 125 -31.46 -18.86 -2.17
CA LYS A 125 -32.31 -20.03 -1.90
C LYS A 125 -33.50 -19.69 -0.99
N ALA A 126 -33.26 -18.91 0.07
CA ALA A 126 -34.31 -18.53 1.03
C ALA A 126 -35.38 -17.65 0.38
N MET A 127 -34.99 -16.75 -0.53
CA MET A 127 -35.91 -15.90 -1.29
C MET A 127 -36.66 -16.67 -2.38
N ALA A 128 -36.00 -17.61 -3.06
CA ALA A 128 -36.63 -18.44 -4.09
C ALA A 128 -37.62 -19.45 -3.51
N HIS A 129 -37.35 -19.97 -2.31
CA HIS A 129 -38.17 -20.97 -1.64
C HIS A 129 -38.45 -20.56 -0.18
N PRO A 130 -39.47 -19.70 0.07
CA PRO A 130 -39.80 -19.23 1.41
C PRO A 130 -40.04 -20.38 2.40
N ASN A 131 -39.61 -20.21 3.65
CA ASN A 131 -39.76 -21.16 4.76
C ASN A 131 -39.08 -22.53 4.59
N THR A 132 -38.18 -22.69 3.62
CA THR A 132 -37.41 -23.95 3.44
C THR A 132 -36.12 -24.01 4.24
N ILE A 133 -35.58 -22.84 4.62
CA ILE A 133 -34.31 -22.71 5.33
C ILE A 133 -34.58 -22.32 6.77
N ARG A 134 -33.89 -23.02 7.68
CA ARG A 134 -33.86 -22.73 9.11
C ARG A 134 -33.16 -21.40 9.39
N ILE A 135 -33.76 -20.56 10.24
CA ILE A 135 -33.18 -19.24 10.59
C ILE A 135 -31.83 -19.41 11.32
N GLU A 136 -31.65 -20.52 12.02
CA GLU A 136 -30.39 -20.86 12.71
C GLU A 136 -29.21 -20.91 11.75
N THR A 137 -29.42 -21.35 10.49
CA THR A 137 -28.37 -21.40 9.46
C THR A 137 -27.83 -20.00 9.15
N PHE A 138 -28.68 -18.97 9.15
CA PHE A 138 -28.24 -17.58 8.97
C PHE A 138 -27.41 -17.09 10.16
N TYR A 139 -27.83 -17.40 11.39
CA TYR A 139 -27.05 -17.05 12.57
C TYR A 139 -25.68 -17.76 12.61
N HIS A 140 -25.60 -19.00 12.15
CA HIS A 140 -24.32 -19.70 11.99
C HIS A 140 -23.40 -18.98 10.98
N MET A 141 -23.91 -18.65 9.79
CA MET A 141 -23.13 -17.91 8.79
C MET A 141 -22.65 -16.54 9.32
N VAL A 142 -23.49 -15.83 10.06
CA VAL A 142 -23.12 -14.54 10.70
C VAL A 142 -22.05 -14.74 11.76
N ASN A 143 -22.14 -15.80 12.57
CA ASN A 143 -21.12 -16.12 13.56
C ASN A 143 -19.77 -16.48 12.90
N ASP A 144 -19.80 -17.21 11.78
CA ASP A 144 -18.60 -17.58 11.02
C ASP A 144 -17.86 -16.35 10.51
N ILE A 145 -18.55 -15.40 9.84
CA ILE A 145 -17.91 -14.15 9.39
C ILE A 145 -17.49 -13.25 10.54
N LEU A 146 -18.30 -13.17 11.61
CA LEU A 146 -17.98 -12.37 12.78
C LEU A 146 -16.69 -12.86 13.44
N SER A 147 -16.47 -14.17 13.50
CA SER A 147 -15.23 -14.75 14.02
C SER A 147 -13.99 -14.30 13.22
N ILE A 148 -14.08 -14.23 11.89
CA ILE A 148 -13.00 -13.75 11.02
C ILE A 148 -12.75 -12.25 11.26
N VAL A 149 -13.82 -11.45 11.22
CA VAL A 149 -13.73 -9.98 11.32
C VAL A 149 -13.22 -9.55 12.69
N LEU A 150 -13.66 -10.18 13.78
CA LEU A 150 -13.20 -9.82 15.13
C LEU A 150 -11.69 -10.08 15.31
N ILE A 151 -11.18 -11.19 14.81
CA ILE A 151 -9.72 -11.46 14.83
C ILE A 151 -8.98 -10.40 14.02
N ALA A 152 -9.49 -10.06 12.83
CA ALA A 152 -8.90 -9.04 11.99
C ALA A 152 -8.89 -7.65 12.67
N VAL A 153 -9.98 -7.27 13.34
CA VAL A 153 -10.06 -6.01 14.09
C VAL A 153 -9.01 -5.95 15.18
N VAL A 154 -8.88 -7.01 16.01
CA VAL A 154 -7.89 -7.04 17.09
C VAL A 154 -6.47 -6.90 16.55
N ILE A 155 -6.12 -7.70 15.53
CA ILE A 155 -4.78 -7.68 14.93
C ILE A 155 -4.50 -6.32 14.27
N ASN A 156 -5.47 -5.76 13.55
CA ASN A 156 -5.29 -4.49 12.87
C ASN A 156 -5.13 -3.32 13.86
N VAL A 157 -5.92 -3.27 14.93
CA VAL A 157 -5.78 -2.23 15.97
C VAL A 157 -4.40 -2.29 16.64
N ILE A 158 -3.92 -3.48 16.97
CA ILE A 158 -2.56 -3.68 17.51
C ILE A 158 -1.51 -3.23 16.49
N ASN A 159 -1.70 -3.55 15.20
CA ASN A 159 -0.78 -3.16 14.15
C ASN A 159 -0.74 -1.65 13.93
N LEU A 160 -1.89 -0.95 13.93
CA LEU A 160 -1.93 0.51 13.83
C LEU A 160 -1.18 1.18 14.98
N PHE A 161 -1.35 0.66 16.20
CA PHE A 161 -0.58 1.11 17.36
C PHE A 161 0.93 0.83 17.18
N PHE A 162 1.29 -0.36 16.70
CA PHE A 162 2.68 -0.75 16.45
C PHE A 162 3.34 0.12 15.37
N VAL A 163 2.68 0.35 14.23
CA VAL A 163 3.12 1.21 13.13
C VAL A 163 3.36 2.63 13.63
N SER A 164 2.45 3.17 14.46
CA SER A 164 2.63 4.50 15.06
C SER A 164 3.93 4.60 15.86
N HIS A 165 4.27 3.55 16.63
CA HIS A 165 5.52 3.49 17.38
C HIS A 165 6.73 3.30 16.46
N TYR A 166 6.61 2.44 15.45
CA TYR A 166 7.65 2.19 14.47
C TYR A 166 8.06 3.48 13.74
N VAL A 167 7.09 4.23 13.21
CA VAL A 167 7.32 5.53 12.55
C VAL A 167 7.97 6.52 13.51
N PHE A 168 7.51 6.58 14.77
CA PHE A 168 8.11 7.46 15.77
C PHE A 168 9.55 7.07 16.13
N ARG A 169 9.88 5.78 16.19
CA ARG A 169 11.27 5.31 16.40
C ARG A 169 12.15 5.68 15.21
N TRP A 170 11.65 5.54 13.99
CA TRP A 170 12.39 5.98 12.81
C TRP A 170 12.64 7.49 12.84
N ARG A 171 11.61 8.29 13.16
CA ARG A 171 11.75 9.74 13.36
C ARG A 171 12.78 10.06 14.44
N THR A 172 12.76 9.34 15.56
CA THR A 172 13.73 9.53 16.67
C THR A 172 15.16 9.26 16.18
N ALA A 173 15.35 8.20 15.39
CA ALA A 173 16.65 7.86 14.83
C ALA A 173 17.18 8.95 13.88
N MET A 174 16.33 9.47 13.00
CA MET A 174 16.68 10.60 12.12
C MET A 174 16.98 11.87 12.91
N ASN A 175 16.15 12.19 13.91
CA ASN A 175 16.34 13.36 14.78
C ASN A 175 17.70 13.29 15.50
N ASN A 176 18.02 12.17 16.14
CA ASN A 176 19.28 12.02 16.86
C ASN A 176 20.48 12.20 15.91
N HIS A 177 20.43 11.56 14.74
CA HIS A 177 21.48 11.68 13.73
C HIS A 177 21.69 13.13 13.26
N TYR A 178 20.61 13.89 13.02
CA TYR A 178 20.74 15.29 12.62
C TYR A 178 21.16 16.20 13.77
N MET A 179 20.78 15.88 15.01
CA MET A 179 21.18 16.67 16.18
C MET A 179 22.67 16.52 16.50
N GLU A 180 23.25 15.35 16.26
CA GLU A 180 24.71 15.13 16.34
C GLU A 180 25.48 16.04 15.36
N HIS A 181 24.89 16.37 14.21
CA HIS A 181 25.50 17.20 13.18
C HIS A 181 24.98 18.64 13.16
N TRP A 182 24.25 19.05 14.21
CA TRP A 182 23.48 20.30 14.23
C TRP A 182 24.30 21.54 13.96
N GLN A 183 25.53 21.61 14.49
CA GLN A 183 26.39 22.79 14.32
C GLN A 183 26.70 23.08 12.86
N ARG A 184 26.77 22.05 12.02
CA ARG A 184 26.97 22.15 10.57
C ARG A 184 25.64 22.43 9.86
N LEU A 185 24.59 21.70 10.25
CA LEU A 185 23.29 21.76 9.58
C LEU A 185 22.52 23.06 9.83
N ARG A 186 22.69 23.70 10.99
CA ARG A 186 21.94 24.92 11.38
C ARG A 186 22.19 26.12 10.46
N GLN A 187 23.27 26.11 9.68
CA GLN A 187 23.59 27.17 8.71
C GLN A 187 22.73 27.08 7.44
N ILE A 188 22.04 25.96 7.24
CA ILE A 188 21.19 25.74 6.07
C ILE A 188 19.83 26.40 6.32
N GLU A 189 19.37 27.20 5.35
CA GLU A 189 18.05 27.79 5.39
C GLU A 189 16.96 26.70 5.54
N GLY A 190 16.10 26.89 6.55
CA GLY A 190 15.04 25.94 6.87
C GLY A 190 15.51 24.65 7.57
N ALA A 191 16.73 24.60 8.12
CA ALA A 191 17.24 23.41 8.82
C ALA A 191 16.30 22.91 9.94
N ALA A 192 15.77 23.82 10.76
CA ALA A 192 14.82 23.47 11.82
C ALA A 192 13.54 22.81 11.26
N GLN A 193 13.01 23.33 10.15
CA GLN A 193 11.85 22.75 9.48
C GLN A 193 12.16 21.36 8.93
N ARG A 194 13.32 21.17 8.30
CA ARG A 194 13.74 19.86 7.76
C ARG A 194 13.84 18.80 8.86
N VAL A 195 14.48 19.15 9.99
CA VAL A 195 14.62 18.23 11.13
C VAL A 195 13.26 17.93 11.78
N GLN A 196 12.38 18.92 11.93
CA GLN A 196 11.11 18.75 12.65
C GLN A 196 10.01 18.12 11.79
N GLU A 197 9.77 18.66 10.58
CA GLU A 197 8.63 18.36 9.73
C GLU A 197 8.98 17.30 8.68
N ASP A 198 10.08 17.50 7.93
CA ASP A 198 10.43 16.60 6.83
C ASP A 198 10.80 15.20 7.32
N THR A 199 11.45 15.06 8.49
CA THR A 199 11.75 13.73 9.08
C THR A 199 10.49 12.95 9.42
N MET A 200 9.50 13.62 10.01
CA MET A 200 8.23 13.03 10.38
C MET A 200 7.48 12.55 9.15
N ARG A 201 7.30 13.45 8.16
CA ARG A 201 6.61 13.12 6.92
C ARG A 201 7.35 12.05 6.13
N PHE A 202 8.67 12.09 6.08
CA PHE A 202 9.46 11.06 5.42
C PHE A 202 9.20 9.68 6.02
N ALA A 203 9.30 9.55 7.34
CA ALA A 203 9.12 8.27 8.01
C ALA A 203 7.69 7.73 7.85
N SER A 204 6.66 8.57 7.99
CA SER A 204 5.27 8.14 7.83
C SER A 204 4.94 7.81 6.37
N THR A 205 5.22 8.72 5.44
CA THR A 205 4.85 8.54 4.02
C THR A 205 5.59 7.36 3.38
N LEU A 206 6.85 7.14 3.75
CA LEU A 206 7.62 6.01 3.24
C LEU A 206 7.12 4.67 3.80
N GLU A 207 6.74 4.63 5.07
CA GLU A 207 6.15 3.44 5.68
C GLU A 207 4.78 3.12 5.06
N ASP A 208 3.88 4.10 4.98
CA ASP A 208 2.56 3.95 4.34
C ASP A 208 2.68 3.46 2.90
N MET A 209 3.57 4.07 2.11
CA MET A 209 3.80 3.68 0.72
C MET A 209 4.47 2.31 0.60
N GLY A 210 5.38 1.97 1.51
CA GLY A 210 6.02 0.65 1.55
C GLY A 210 5.03 -0.45 1.85
N VAL A 211 4.20 -0.28 2.88
CA VAL A 211 3.17 -1.23 3.31
C VAL A 211 2.11 -1.40 2.22
N SER A 212 1.59 -0.30 1.67
CA SER A 212 0.57 -0.37 0.61
C SER A 212 1.10 -1.01 -0.68
N PHE A 213 2.37 -0.80 -1.05
CA PHE A 213 2.99 -1.48 -2.18
C PHE A 213 3.12 -2.99 -1.95
N ILE A 214 3.61 -3.39 -0.77
CA ILE A 214 3.72 -4.81 -0.39
C ILE A 214 2.34 -5.46 -0.36
N ASN A 215 1.34 -4.76 0.18
CA ASN A 215 -0.05 -5.21 0.19
C ASN A 215 -0.56 -5.47 -1.23
N ALA A 216 -0.37 -4.55 -2.17
CA ALA A 216 -0.80 -4.74 -3.57
C ALA A 216 -0.17 -6.00 -4.20
N ILE A 217 1.12 -6.24 -3.96
CA ILE A 217 1.81 -7.45 -4.46
C ILE A 217 1.23 -8.72 -3.81
N MET A 218 1.08 -8.73 -2.48
CA MET A 218 0.54 -9.88 -1.75
C MET A 218 -0.90 -10.18 -2.14
N THR A 219 -1.71 -9.15 -2.36
CA THR A 219 -3.08 -9.26 -2.86
C THR A 219 -3.10 -9.90 -4.25
N LEU A 220 -2.23 -9.50 -5.18
CA LEU A 220 -2.11 -10.18 -6.48
C LEU A 220 -1.72 -11.65 -6.32
N ILE A 221 -0.74 -11.96 -5.48
CA ILE A 221 -0.30 -13.35 -5.24
C ILE A 221 -1.45 -14.20 -4.68
N ALA A 222 -2.26 -13.64 -3.78
CA ALA A 222 -3.35 -14.36 -3.12
C ALA A 222 -4.61 -14.48 -4.01
N PHE A 223 -5.03 -13.40 -4.66
CA PHE A 223 -6.31 -13.33 -5.36
C PHE A 223 -6.24 -13.71 -6.84
N LEU A 224 -5.07 -13.61 -7.51
CA LEU A 224 -4.96 -13.98 -8.91
C LEU A 224 -5.19 -15.49 -9.14
N PRO A 225 -4.64 -16.42 -8.34
CA PRO A 225 -4.96 -17.85 -8.46
C PRO A 225 -6.43 -18.15 -8.18
N VAL A 226 -7.04 -17.43 -7.23
CA VAL A 226 -8.47 -17.55 -6.93
C VAL A 226 -9.29 -17.09 -8.14
N LEU A 227 -8.94 -15.96 -8.76
CA LEU A 227 -9.62 -15.44 -9.95
C LEU A 227 -9.52 -16.42 -11.12
N VAL A 228 -8.36 -17.02 -11.33
CA VAL A 228 -8.14 -18.06 -12.34
C VAL A 228 -9.07 -19.25 -12.12
N THR A 229 -9.15 -19.73 -10.87
CA THR A 229 -10.01 -20.87 -10.51
C THR A 229 -11.48 -20.56 -10.72
N LEU A 230 -11.93 -19.37 -10.30
CA LEU A 230 -13.31 -18.95 -10.46
C LEU A 230 -13.68 -18.66 -11.91
N SER A 231 -12.72 -18.22 -12.75
CA SER A 231 -12.94 -17.91 -14.17
C SER A 231 -13.44 -19.10 -14.99
N VAL A 232 -13.26 -20.35 -14.52
CA VAL A 232 -13.78 -21.56 -15.18
C VAL A 232 -15.32 -21.56 -15.24
N HIS A 233 -15.98 -20.91 -14.28
CA HIS A 233 -17.44 -20.81 -14.23
C HIS A 233 -17.99 -19.72 -15.18
N VAL A 234 -17.13 -18.86 -15.72
CA VAL A 234 -17.50 -17.75 -16.62
C VAL A 234 -17.02 -18.07 -18.03
N LYS A 235 -17.87 -18.76 -18.81
CA LYS A 235 -17.51 -19.25 -20.15
C LYS A 235 -17.43 -18.15 -21.20
N THR A 236 -18.21 -17.08 -21.05
CA THR A 236 -18.29 -15.97 -22.00
C THR A 236 -18.22 -14.65 -21.27
N VAL A 237 -17.31 -13.78 -21.73
CA VAL A 237 -17.19 -12.40 -21.26
C VAL A 237 -17.61 -11.46 -22.40
N PRO A 238 -18.36 -10.36 -22.13
CA PRO A 238 -18.69 -9.39 -23.16
C PRO A 238 -17.43 -8.88 -23.87
N ILE A 239 -17.50 -8.70 -25.19
CA ILE A 239 -16.40 -8.23 -26.05
C ILE A 239 -15.27 -9.26 -26.27
N LEU A 240 -14.82 -9.96 -25.23
CA LEU A 240 -13.73 -10.95 -25.31
C LEU A 240 -14.18 -12.32 -25.83
N GLY A 241 -15.45 -12.71 -25.63
CA GLY A 241 -15.96 -14.01 -26.07
C GLY A 241 -15.51 -15.16 -25.17
N GLN A 242 -15.24 -16.32 -25.77
CA GLN A 242 -14.83 -17.56 -25.08
C GLN A 242 -13.30 -17.70 -25.08
N ILE A 243 -12.63 -17.02 -24.16
CA ILE A 243 -11.17 -17.08 -24.01
C ILE A 243 -10.83 -17.68 -22.64
N PRO A 244 -9.83 -18.57 -22.53
CA PRO A 244 -9.31 -19.01 -21.24
C PRO A 244 -8.90 -17.81 -20.37
N TYR A 245 -9.22 -17.86 -19.07
CA TYR A 245 -8.86 -16.82 -18.10
C TYR A 245 -9.42 -15.42 -18.43
N ALA A 246 -10.57 -15.35 -19.11
CA ALA A 246 -11.17 -14.09 -19.57
C ALA A 246 -11.33 -13.04 -18.46
N LEU A 247 -11.61 -13.45 -17.22
CA LEU A 247 -11.70 -12.52 -16.07
C LEU A 247 -10.36 -11.85 -15.75
N VAL A 248 -9.25 -12.59 -15.79
CA VAL A 248 -7.91 -12.05 -15.54
C VAL A 248 -7.52 -11.07 -16.63
N ILE A 249 -7.79 -11.44 -17.90
CA ILE A 249 -7.52 -10.58 -19.05
C ILE A 249 -8.35 -9.29 -18.97
N ALA A 250 -9.64 -9.39 -18.62
CA ALA A 250 -10.51 -8.23 -18.43
C ALA A 250 -10.00 -7.31 -17.30
N ALA A 251 -9.58 -7.88 -16.17
CA ALA A 251 -9.03 -7.11 -15.05
C ALA A 251 -7.76 -6.34 -15.46
N ILE A 252 -6.83 -6.99 -16.16
CA ILE A 252 -5.60 -6.35 -16.65
C ILE A 252 -5.92 -5.26 -17.68
N ALA A 253 -6.73 -5.58 -18.69
CA ALA A 253 -7.07 -4.66 -19.77
C ALA A 253 -7.75 -3.39 -19.23
N TRP A 254 -8.72 -3.56 -18.32
CA TRP A 254 -9.41 -2.44 -17.69
C TRP A 254 -8.51 -1.62 -16.77
N SER A 255 -7.64 -2.28 -16.00
CA SER A 255 -6.66 -1.60 -15.14
C SER A 255 -5.70 -0.76 -15.96
N LEU A 256 -5.16 -1.29 -17.06
CA LEU A 256 -4.28 -0.57 -17.99
C LEU A 256 -5.01 0.56 -18.71
N PHE A 257 -6.25 0.34 -19.13
CA PHE A 257 -7.07 1.37 -19.76
C PHE A 257 -7.31 2.56 -18.83
N GLY A 258 -7.79 2.31 -17.60
CA GLY A 258 -7.99 3.36 -16.60
C GLY A 258 -6.69 4.09 -16.27
N THR A 259 -5.60 3.33 -16.21
CA THR A 259 -4.26 3.86 -15.97
C THR A 259 -3.82 4.82 -17.06
N GLY A 260 -3.87 4.38 -18.32
CA GLY A 260 -3.52 5.21 -19.47
C GLY A 260 -4.41 6.44 -19.59
N LEU A 261 -5.73 6.27 -19.39
CA LEU A 261 -6.70 7.35 -19.47
C LEU A 261 -6.38 8.47 -18.45
N LEU A 262 -6.20 8.13 -17.18
CA LEU A 262 -5.90 9.12 -16.13
C LEU A 262 -4.53 9.76 -16.32
N ALA A 263 -3.53 9.00 -16.77
CA ALA A 263 -2.21 9.53 -17.05
C ALA A 263 -2.23 10.56 -18.20
N ILE A 264 -2.91 10.25 -19.30
CA ILE A 264 -3.03 11.14 -20.47
C ILE A 264 -3.76 12.43 -20.09
N VAL A 265 -4.88 12.33 -19.37
CA VAL A 265 -5.70 13.49 -18.98
C VAL A 265 -4.98 14.34 -17.92
N GLY A 266 -4.23 13.71 -17.02
CA GLY A 266 -3.50 14.36 -15.93
C GLY A 266 -2.13 14.93 -16.29
N ILE A 267 -1.58 14.65 -17.49
CA ILE A 267 -0.17 14.94 -17.84
C ILE A 267 0.27 16.40 -17.64
N LYS A 268 -0.66 17.36 -17.81
CA LYS A 268 -0.38 18.80 -17.66
C LYS A 268 -0.44 19.31 -16.22
N LEU A 269 -1.06 18.57 -15.29
CA LEU A 269 -1.30 19.02 -13.91
C LEU A 269 0.02 19.27 -13.15
N PRO A 270 1.03 18.39 -13.18
CA PRO A 270 2.28 18.65 -12.46
C PRO A 270 2.95 19.95 -12.90
N GLY A 271 3.06 20.20 -14.20
CA GLY A 271 3.66 21.43 -14.74
C GLY A 271 2.87 22.69 -14.39
N LEU A 272 1.55 22.61 -14.27
CA LEU A 272 0.71 23.70 -13.79
C LEU A 272 0.92 23.97 -12.29
N SER A 273 0.99 22.91 -11.47
CA SER A 273 1.24 23.02 -10.03
C SER A 273 2.61 23.65 -9.74
N PHE A 274 3.66 23.28 -10.49
CA PHE A 274 4.97 23.93 -10.37
C PHE A 274 4.92 25.43 -10.70
N ARG A 275 4.16 25.81 -11.75
CA ARG A 275 3.96 27.23 -12.07
C ARG A 275 3.22 27.98 -10.98
N ASN A 276 2.20 27.36 -10.35
CA ASN A 276 1.50 27.94 -9.20
C ASN A 276 2.46 28.17 -8.02
N GLN A 277 3.27 27.18 -7.67
CA GLN A 277 4.28 27.32 -6.60
C GLN A 277 5.25 28.48 -6.89
N ARG A 278 5.66 28.68 -8.15
CA ARG A 278 6.56 29.77 -8.54
C ARG A 278 5.93 31.15 -8.35
N VAL A 279 4.65 31.34 -8.74
CA VAL A 279 3.97 32.64 -8.56
C VAL A 279 3.63 32.91 -7.10
N GLU A 280 3.31 31.87 -6.31
CA GLU A 280 3.14 32.02 -4.86
C GLU A 280 4.46 32.35 -4.16
N ALA A 281 5.56 31.71 -4.54
CA ALA A 281 6.86 32.02 -3.97
C ALA A 281 7.27 33.47 -4.26
N ALA A 282 6.98 33.99 -5.46
CA ALA A 282 7.23 35.39 -5.80
C ALA A 282 6.38 36.35 -4.96
N TYR A 283 5.08 36.05 -4.79
CA TYR A 283 4.19 36.81 -3.92
C TYR A 283 4.65 36.82 -2.46
N ARG A 284 4.94 35.62 -1.90
CA ARG A 284 5.45 35.46 -0.53
C ARG A 284 6.75 36.22 -0.31
N LYS A 285 7.67 36.16 -1.28
CA LYS A 285 8.95 36.86 -1.20
C LYS A 285 8.77 38.38 -1.10
N GLU A 286 7.83 38.96 -1.86
CA GLU A 286 7.54 40.39 -1.77
C GLU A 286 6.94 40.78 -0.41
N LEU A 287 6.08 39.93 0.17
CA LEU A 287 5.52 40.15 1.49
C LEU A 287 6.61 40.14 2.59
N VAL A 288 7.51 39.16 2.56
CA VAL A 288 8.65 39.10 3.51
C VAL A 288 9.52 40.35 3.42
N TYR A 289 9.80 40.85 2.21
CA TYR A 289 10.53 42.11 2.06
C TYR A 289 9.75 43.33 2.59
N GLY A 290 8.42 43.28 2.56
CA GLY A 290 7.56 44.30 3.15
C GLY A 290 7.57 44.29 4.68
N GLU A 291 7.88 43.16 5.33
CA GLU A 291 8.05 43.08 6.78
C GLU A 291 9.30 43.86 7.23
N ASP A 292 10.40 43.71 6.49
CA ASP A 292 11.69 44.34 6.83
C ASP A 292 11.86 45.77 6.28
N ASN A 293 11.09 46.17 5.25
CA ASN A 293 11.26 47.46 4.58
C ASN A 293 9.92 48.12 4.20
N ALA A 294 9.65 49.29 4.78
CA ALA A 294 8.43 50.08 4.57
C ALA A 294 8.21 50.58 3.12
N GLN A 295 9.23 50.52 2.26
CA GLN A 295 9.13 50.89 0.84
C GLN A 295 8.79 49.69 -0.08
N ARG A 296 8.75 48.48 0.47
CA ARG A 296 8.41 47.23 -0.24
C ARG A 296 6.95 46.85 -0.01
N ALA A 297 6.47 45.83 -0.72
CA ALA A 297 5.08 45.39 -0.67
C ALA A 297 4.07 46.52 -0.94
N THR A 298 4.41 47.43 -1.86
CA THR A 298 3.51 48.53 -2.22
C THR A 298 2.19 47.99 -2.81
N PRO A 299 1.06 48.69 -2.63
CA PRO A 299 -0.25 48.19 -3.07
C PRO A 299 -0.32 47.81 -4.55
N ALA A 300 0.40 48.52 -5.44
CA ALA A 300 0.42 48.22 -6.87
C ALA A 300 1.16 46.91 -7.18
N THR A 301 2.37 46.73 -6.64
CA THR A 301 3.21 45.53 -6.85
C THR A 301 2.54 44.28 -6.29
N VAL A 302 1.99 44.36 -5.08
CA VAL A 302 1.29 43.24 -4.42
C VAL A 302 0.04 42.84 -5.20
N ARG A 303 -0.71 43.82 -5.73
CA ARG A 303 -1.91 43.58 -6.56
C ARG A 303 -1.55 42.88 -7.87
N GLU A 304 -0.45 43.25 -8.52
CA GLU A 304 0.03 42.58 -9.74
C GLU A 304 0.46 41.13 -9.46
N LEU A 305 1.28 40.92 -8.43
CA LEU A 305 1.73 39.58 -8.04
C LEU A 305 0.54 38.68 -7.70
N PHE A 306 -0.44 39.19 -6.95
CA PHE A 306 -1.64 38.43 -6.63
C PHE A 306 -2.54 38.19 -7.86
N ALA A 307 -2.59 39.11 -8.83
CA ALA A 307 -3.28 38.87 -10.09
C ALA A 307 -2.64 37.71 -10.89
N ASN A 308 -1.30 37.59 -10.85
CA ASN A 308 -0.58 36.46 -11.43
C ASN A 308 -0.87 35.13 -10.72
N VAL A 309 -0.96 35.16 -9.38
CA VAL A 309 -1.43 34.03 -8.57
C VAL A 309 -2.83 33.60 -9.03
N ARG A 310 -3.80 34.53 -9.04
CA ARG A 310 -5.17 34.27 -9.48
C ARG A 310 -5.24 33.65 -10.88
N LYS A 311 -4.53 34.23 -11.86
CA LYS A 311 -4.53 33.75 -13.27
C LYS A 311 -4.05 32.30 -13.37
N ASN A 312 -3.00 31.95 -12.62
CA ASN A 312 -2.46 30.60 -12.62
C ASN A 312 -3.39 29.61 -11.90
N TYR A 313 -3.99 30.01 -10.79
CA TYR A 313 -5.01 29.22 -10.08
C TYR A 313 -6.24 28.94 -10.95
N PHE A 314 -6.82 29.93 -11.62
CA PHE A 314 -7.97 29.67 -12.50
C PHE A 314 -7.64 28.70 -13.65
N ARG A 315 -6.45 28.82 -14.23
CA ARG A 315 -5.99 27.84 -15.24
C ARG A 315 -5.85 26.44 -14.64
N LEU A 316 -5.28 26.32 -13.43
CA LEU A 316 -5.15 25.06 -12.72
C LEU A 316 -6.52 24.46 -12.39
N TYR A 317 -7.48 25.26 -11.91
CA TYR A 317 -8.85 24.83 -11.60
C TYR A 317 -9.56 24.26 -12.81
N PHE A 318 -9.44 24.90 -13.99
CA PHE A 318 -10.02 24.36 -15.21
C PHE A 318 -9.42 23.00 -15.59
N HIS A 319 -8.12 22.79 -15.33
CA HIS A 319 -7.49 21.50 -15.59
C HIS A 319 -7.92 20.42 -14.61
N TYR A 320 -8.09 20.77 -13.33
CA TYR A 320 -8.70 19.88 -12.35
C TYR A 320 -10.15 19.56 -12.67
N LEU A 321 -10.92 20.51 -13.21
CA LEU A 321 -12.33 20.30 -13.54
C LEU A 321 -12.49 19.13 -14.52
N TYR A 322 -11.85 19.19 -15.70
CA TYR A 322 -12.00 18.12 -16.68
C TYR A 322 -11.31 16.82 -16.20
N PHE A 323 -10.18 16.91 -15.49
CA PHE A 323 -9.52 15.74 -14.90
C PHE A 323 -10.45 15.03 -13.92
N ASN A 324 -11.11 15.78 -13.03
CA ASN A 324 -12.04 15.24 -12.05
C ASN A 324 -13.30 14.68 -12.71
N VAL A 325 -13.81 15.29 -13.78
CA VAL A 325 -14.93 14.73 -14.55
C VAL A 325 -14.55 13.35 -15.10
N VAL A 326 -13.41 13.23 -15.79
CA VAL A 326 -12.95 11.93 -16.33
C VAL A 326 -12.68 10.94 -15.20
N ARG A 327 -11.99 11.36 -14.14
CA ARG A 327 -11.66 10.51 -12.99
C ARG A 327 -12.90 9.97 -12.30
N VAL A 328 -13.85 10.84 -11.95
CA VAL A 328 -15.08 10.41 -11.27
C VAL A 328 -15.90 9.51 -12.18
N PHE A 329 -16.06 9.86 -13.46
CA PHE A 329 -16.77 9.01 -14.41
C PHE A 329 -16.14 7.62 -14.55
N TYR A 330 -14.81 7.58 -14.68
CA TYR A 330 -14.06 6.34 -14.71
C TYR A 330 -14.31 5.49 -13.46
N LEU A 331 -14.20 6.06 -12.26
CA LEU A 331 -14.42 5.34 -11.00
C LEU A 331 -15.85 4.79 -10.86
N GLN A 332 -16.85 5.49 -11.40
CA GLN A 332 -18.23 4.99 -11.40
C GLN A 332 -18.45 3.83 -12.37
N LEU A 333 -17.82 3.87 -13.56
CA LEU A 333 -17.85 2.74 -14.49
C LEU A 333 -17.05 1.55 -13.95
N ASP A 334 -15.91 1.83 -13.31
CA ASP A 334 -15.02 0.86 -12.70
C ASP A 334 -15.73 0.02 -11.63
N ALA A 335 -16.53 0.66 -10.77
CA ALA A 335 -17.36 -0.04 -9.77
C ALA A 335 -18.41 -0.98 -10.37
N LEU A 336 -18.81 -0.77 -11.64
CA LEU A 336 -19.78 -1.61 -12.35
C LEU A 336 -19.11 -2.61 -13.31
N PHE A 337 -17.79 -2.50 -13.52
CA PHE A 337 -17.11 -3.28 -14.54
C PHE A 337 -17.09 -4.78 -14.19
N SER A 338 -16.87 -5.11 -12.92
CA SER A 338 -16.86 -6.50 -12.43
C SER A 338 -18.19 -7.21 -12.73
N ILE A 339 -19.32 -6.59 -12.41
CA ILE A 339 -20.65 -7.17 -12.67
C ILE A 339 -21.00 -7.17 -14.17
N PHE A 340 -20.63 -6.12 -14.91
CA PHE A 340 -20.85 -6.06 -16.36
C PHE A 340 -20.19 -7.24 -17.08
N VAL A 341 -18.96 -7.58 -16.70
CA VAL A 341 -18.22 -8.73 -17.24
C VAL A 341 -18.96 -10.06 -17.00
N LEU A 342 -19.78 -10.15 -15.96
CA LEU A 342 -20.52 -11.36 -15.59
C LEU A 342 -21.91 -11.48 -16.25
N PHE A 343 -22.44 -10.41 -16.85
CA PHE A 343 -23.81 -10.40 -17.40
C PHE A 343 -24.19 -11.61 -18.26
N PRO A 344 -23.36 -12.09 -19.20
CA PRO A 344 -23.72 -13.28 -20.00
C PRO A 344 -23.92 -14.53 -19.14
N SER A 345 -23.07 -14.72 -18.13
CA SER A 345 -23.16 -15.87 -17.22
C SER A 345 -24.36 -15.77 -16.29
N ILE A 346 -24.69 -14.55 -15.83
CA ILE A 346 -25.88 -14.26 -15.01
C ILE A 346 -27.16 -14.60 -15.78
N ILE A 347 -27.32 -14.09 -17.00
CA ILE A 347 -28.54 -14.29 -17.81
C ILE A 347 -28.71 -15.77 -18.19
N SER A 348 -27.62 -16.49 -18.43
CA SER A 348 -27.67 -17.93 -18.73
C SER A 348 -28.00 -18.81 -17.51
N GLY A 349 -28.00 -18.25 -16.30
CA GLY A 349 -28.17 -19.01 -15.05
C GLY A 349 -27.00 -19.94 -14.73
N ALA A 350 -25.83 -19.74 -15.35
CA ALA A 350 -24.65 -20.60 -15.17
C ALA A 350 -23.92 -20.37 -13.83
N ILE A 351 -24.16 -19.23 -13.18
CA ILE A 351 -23.53 -18.83 -11.92
C ILE A 351 -24.61 -18.39 -10.92
N THR A 352 -24.38 -18.69 -9.64
CA THR A 352 -25.27 -18.34 -8.53
C THR A 352 -24.96 -16.95 -7.99
N LEU A 353 -25.83 -16.41 -7.13
CA LEU A 353 -25.64 -15.09 -6.51
C LEU A 353 -24.36 -15.05 -5.65
N GLY A 354 -24.10 -16.12 -4.90
CA GLY A 354 -22.87 -16.33 -4.16
C GLY A 354 -21.63 -16.17 -5.03
N LEU A 355 -21.60 -16.92 -6.13
CA LEU A 355 -20.47 -16.92 -7.03
C LEU A 355 -20.29 -15.56 -7.72
N ILE A 356 -21.38 -14.85 -8.05
CA ILE A 356 -21.30 -13.47 -8.57
C ILE A 356 -20.62 -12.54 -7.56
N THR A 357 -21.03 -12.60 -6.28
CA THR A 357 -20.45 -11.74 -5.24
C THR A 357 -18.99 -12.08 -4.96
N GLN A 358 -18.68 -13.38 -4.89
CA GLN A 358 -17.31 -13.87 -4.71
C GLN A 358 -16.40 -13.42 -5.85
N ILE A 359 -16.79 -13.67 -7.11
CA ILE A 359 -16.01 -13.29 -8.30
C ILE A 359 -15.82 -11.77 -8.34
N SER A 360 -16.89 -10.99 -8.13
CA SER A 360 -16.81 -9.52 -8.19
C SER A 360 -15.79 -8.98 -7.19
N ASN A 361 -15.80 -9.49 -5.95
CA ASN A 361 -14.83 -9.08 -4.95
C ASN A 361 -13.39 -9.47 -5.33
N VAL A 362 -13.14 -10.71 -5.77
CA VAL A 362 -11.80 -11.14 -6.22
C VAL A 362 -11.31 -10.28 -7.39
N PHE A 363 -12.19 -10.04 -8.36
CA PHE A 363 -11.90 -9.21 -9.52
C PHE A 363 -11.47 -7.80 -9.10
N ASP A 364 -12.20 -7.17 -8.18
CA ASP A 364 -11.88 -5.83 -7.68
C ASP A 364 -10.56 -5.79 -6.90
N GLN A 365 -10.24 -6.82 -6.11
CA GLN A 365 -8.95 -6.92 -5.42
C GLN A 365 -7.77 -6.98 -6.41
N VAL A 366 -7.88 -7.81 -7.44
CA VAL A 366 -6.86 -7.95 -8.49
C VAL A 366 -6.70 -6.66 -9.29
N ARG A 367 -7.83 -6.09 -9.73
CA ARG A 367 -7.87 -4.84 -10.49
C ARG A 367 -7.27 -3.67 -9.70
N SER A 368 -7.71 -3.45 -8.47
CA SER A 368 -7.21 -2.37 -7.61
C SER A 368 -5.70 -2.48 -7.37
N SER A 369 -5.19 -3.71 -7.22
CA SER A 369 -3.77 -3.98 -7.06
C SER A 369 -2.95 -3.62 -8.31
N PHE A 370 -3.46 -3.91 -9.52
CA PHE A 370 -2.83 -3.46 -10.77
C PHE A 370 -2.81 -1.92 -10.90
N GLN A 371 -3.79 -1.25 -10.30
CA GLN A 371 -3.92 0.21 -10.32
C GLN A 371 -3.18 0.93 -9.20
N TYR A 372 -2.43 0.20 -8.36
CA TYR A 372 -1.72 0.73 -7.20
C TYR A 372 -0.92 2.00 -7.52
N LEU A 373 -0.12 1.99 -8.59
CA LEU A 373 0.79 3.11 -8.92
C LEU A 373 0.05 4.43 -9.12
N ILE A 374 -1.16 4.40 -9.65
CA ILE A 374 -1.96 5.61 -9.86
C ILE A 374 -2.73 6.00 -8.61
N ASN A 375 -3.25 5.01 -7.90
CA ASN A 375 -3.93 5.25 -6.63
C ASN A 375 -2.99 5.92 -5.62
N SER A 376 -1.70 5.55 -5.66
CA SER A 376 -0.64 6.10 -4.80
C SER A 376 0.14 7.27 -5.41
N TRP A 377 -0.28 7.81 -6.56
CA TRP A 377 0.50 8.83 -7.29
C TRP A 377 0.78 10.08 -6.47
N THR A 378 -0.24 10.61 -5.78
CA THR A 378 -0.10 11.82 -4.94
C THR A 378 0.91 11.60 -3.82
N THR A 379 0.82 10.45 -3.14
CA THR A 379 1.72 10.05 -2.06
C THR A 379 3.15 9.88 -2.55
N LEU A 380 3.33 9.27 -3.73
CA LEU A 380 4.63 9.10 -4.38
C LEU A 380 5.29 10.45 -4.70
N VAL A 381 4.52 11.40 -5.23
CA VAL A 381 5.03 12.75 -5.53
C VAL A 381 5.44 13.48 -4.24
N GLU A 382 4.64 13.36 -3.18
CA GLU A 382 4.98 13.92 -1.86
C GLU A 382 6.29 13.32 -1.32
N LEU A 383 6.42 11.98 -1.35
CA LEU A 383 7.63 11.28 -0.91
C LEU A 383 8.87 11.74 -1.69
N ILE A 384 8.79 11.85 -3.03
CA ILE A 384 9.89 12.35 -3.86
C ILE A 384 10.27 13.78 -3.47
N SER A 385 9.29 14.62 -3.19
CA SER A 385 9.53 16.01 -2.78
C SER A 385 10.29 16.09 -1.45
N ILE A 386 9.84 15.33 -0.44
CA ILE A 386 10.50 15.26 0.87
C ILE A 386 11.90 14.65 0.75
N TYR A 387 12.02 13.55 0.01
CA TYR A 387 13.31 12.88 -0.24
C TYR A 387 14.32 13.83 -0.87
N LYS A 388 13.93 14.64 -1.86
CA LYS A 388 14.84 15.62 -2.49
C LYS A 388 15.33 16.67 -1.49
N ARG A 389 14.44 17.18 -0.63
CA ARG A 389 14.81 18.16 0.42
C ARG A 389 15.77 17.58 1.45
N LEU A 390 15.48 16.37 1.95
CA LEU A 390 16.34 15.69 2.92
C LEU A 390 17.67 15.25 2.30
N ARG A 391 17.68 14.76 1.07
CA ARG A 391 18.92 14.40 0.37
C ARG A 391 19.81 15.62 0.14
N SER A 392 19.24 16.76 -0.27
CA SER A 392 20.00 18.00 -0.40
C SER A 392 20.56 18.47 0.95
N PHE A 393 19.82 18.25 2.04
CA PHE A 393 20.29 18.53 3.41
C PHE A 393 21.47 17.63 3.81
N GLU A 394 21.41 16.35 3.46
CA GLU A 394 22.46 15.37 3.78
C GLU A 394 23.71 15.55 2.91
N GLN A 395 23.57 15.94 1.64
CA GLN A 395 24.71 16.22 0.77
C GLN A 395 25.62 17.34 1.30
N THR A 396 25.13 18.20 2.19
CA THR A 396 25.97 19.20 2.88
C THR A 396 26.88 18.57 3.95
N LEU A 397 26.52 17.39 4.46
CA LEU A 397 27.38 16.60 5.35
C LEU A 397 28.48 15.86 4.58
N ASP A 398 28.17 15.41 3.36
CA ASP A 398 29.08 14.62 2.53
C ASP A 398 30.13 15.47 1.78
N ASN A 399 29.81 16.74 1.47
CA ASN A 399 30.68 17.62 0.67
C ASN A 399 31.56 18.56 1.52
N VAL A 400 32.54 18.01 2.25
CA VAL A 400 33.73 18.76 2.68
C VAL A 400 35.00 17.94 2.38
N PRO A 401 35.99 18.49 1.66
CA PRO A 401 37.29 17.88 1.40
C PRO A 401 38.08 17.69 2.70
N GLU A 402 38.99 16.71 2.72
CA GLU A 402 39.95 16.50 3.81
C GLU A 402 40.52 17.84 4.28
N THR A 403 40.48 18.05 5.59
CA THR A 403 41.11 19.19 6.26
C THR A 403 42.56 19.28 5.81
N THR A 404 42.91 20.30 5.03
CA THR A 404 44.29 20.77 4.95
C THR A 404 44.75 21.06 6.37
N ASP A 405 45.66 20.22 6.85
CA ASP A 405 46.45 20.42 8.05
C ASP A 405 47.17 21.78 7.95
N PRO A 406 46.99 22.73 8.88
CA PRO A 406 47.72 23.99 8.86
C PRO A 406 49.20 23.86 9.27
N LEU A 407 49.76 22.65 9.42
CA LEU A 407 51.13 22.43 9.88
C LEU A 407 51.90 21.34 9.10
N ALA A 408 51.97 21.47 7.78
CA ALA A 408 52.97 20.79 6.95
C ALA A 408 53.85 21.78 6.19
#